data_AF-A0A6G3WL20-F1
#
_entry.id   AF-A0A6G3WL20-F1
#
_cell.length_a   1.000
_cell.length_b   1.000
_cell.length_c   1.000
_cell.angle_alpha   90.00
_cell.angle_beta   90.00
_cell.angle_gamma   90.00
#
_symmetry.space_group_name_H-M   'P 1'
#
loop_
_entity.id
_entity.type
_entity.pdbx_description
1 polymer ?
#
loop_
_entity_poly.entity_id
_entity_poly.type
_entity_poly.pdbx_seq_one_letter_code
_entity_poly.pdbx_strand_id
1 'polypeptide(L)'
;LARDVDFRRRFVREVAAARRVNGAFTAGVVDADPDGSPAWLATVYVSGVSLGEAVARHGPWPAEHVLALGAGLAEALEAIHAAGVVHRDLKPSNVLLAPDGPRVIDFGISTASEASALTHTGMTIG
;
A
#
# COMPACT_ATOMS: atom_id res chain seq x y z
N LEU A 1 3.88 21.17 15.62
CA LEU A 1 3.90 20.47 16.92
C LEU A 1 2.65 19.61 17.10
N ALA A 2 1.45 20.14 17.41
CA ALA A 2 0.24 19.31 17.59
C ALA A 2 -0.11 18.42 16.36
N ARG A 3 0.04 18.95 15.13
CA ARG A 3 -0.20 18.19 13.88
C ARG A 3 0.83 17.09 13.59
N ASP A 4 2.07 17.24 14.07
CA ASP A 4 3.11 16.20 14.00
C ASP A 4 2.78 15.06 14.98
N VAL A 5 2.29 15.40 16.17
CA VAL A 5 1.80 14.41 17.15
C VAL A 5 0.58 13.62 16.60
N ASP A 6 -0.36 14.27 15.92
CA ASP A 6 -1.50 13.59 15.29
C ASP A 6 -1.10 12.75 14.07
N PHE A 7 -0.10 13.19 13.30
CA PHE A 7 0.52 12.40 12.23
C PHE A 7 1.14 11.14 12.81
N ARG A 8 2.03 11.27 13.80
CA ARG A 8 2.70 10.13 14.45
C ARG A 8 1.70 9.16 15.08
N ARG A 9 0.65 9.66 15.75
CA ARG A 9 -0.39 8.80 16.33
C ARG A 9 -1.12 7.97 15.27
N ARG A 10 -1.41 8.56 14.10
CA ARG A 10 -1.99 7.83 12.96
C ARG A 10 -0.98 6.86 12.36
N PHE A 11 0.26 7.30 12.13
CA PHE A 11 1.33 6.48 11.59
C PHE A 11 1.59 5.24 12.46
N VAL A 12 1.70 5.39 13.79
CA VAL A 12 1.83 4.27 14.74
C VAL A 12 0.65 3.30 14.63
N ARG A 13 -0.59 3.81 14.56
CA ARG A 13 -1.79 2.96 14.42
C ARG A 13 -1.79 2.18 13.10
N GLU A 14 -1.46 2.86 12.01
CA GLU A 14 -1.40 2.27 10.67
C GLU A 14 -0.28 1.23 10.57
N VAL A 15 0.92 1.52 11.11
CA VAL A 15 2.04 0.55 11.19
C VAL A 15 1.66 -0.67 12.02
N ALA A 16 1.01 -0.49 13.17
CA ALA A 16 0.56 -1.59 14.01
C ALA A 16 -0.54 -2.45 13.34
N ALA A 17 -1.35 -1.85 12.46
CA ALA A 17 -2.32 -2.57 11.67
C ALA A 17 -1.67 -3.28 10.46
N ALA A 18 -0.75 -2.61 9.77
CA ALA A 18 0.01 -3.14 8.65
C ALA A 18 0.90 -4.34 9.05
N ARG A 19 1.50 -4.32 10.25
CA ARG A 19 2.25 -5.46 10.80
C ARG A 19 1.39 -6.71 11.03
N ARG A 20 0.06 -6.58 11.10
CA ARG A 20 -0.86 -7.72 11.21
C ARG A 20 -1.24 -8.31 9.86
N VAL A 21 -0.95 -7.61 8.76
CA VAL A 21 -1.17 -8.10 7.41
C VAL A 21 -0.02 -9.03 7.04
N ASN A 22 -0.24 -10.33 7.24
CA ASN A 22 0.66 -11.38 6.80
C ASN A 22 -0.08 -12.24 5.79
N GLY A 23 0.52 -12.49 4.62
CA GLY A 23 -0.11 -13.30 3.59
C GLY A 23 0.71 -13.39 2.32
N ALA A 24 0.38 -14.39 1.51
CA ALA A 24 1.04 -14.65 0.23
C ALA A 24 0.83 -13.52 -0.81
N PHE A 25 -0.04 -12.54 -0.56
CA PHE A 25 -0.43 -11.53 -1.56
C PHE A 25 -0.18 -10.08 -1.14
N THR A 26 0.57 -9.84 -0.06
CA THR A 26 0.90 -8.50 0.44
C THR A 26 2.39 -8.34 0.69
N ALA A 27 2.94 -7.14 0.52
CA ALA A 27 4.28 -6.83 1.02
C ALA A 27 4.22 -6.57 2.54
N GLY A 28 4.52 -7.61 3.33
CA GLY A 28 4.49 -7.52 4.79
C GLY A 28 5.46 -6.47 5.34
N VAL A 29 5.13 -5.86 6.48
CA VAL A 29 6.02 -4.91 7.16
C VAL A 29 7.16 -5.67 7.82
N VAL A 30 8.41 -5.32 7.46
CA VAL A 30 9.63 -5.90 8.04
C VAL A 30 10.03 -5.11 9.28
N ASP A 31 10.05 -3.79 9.19
CA ASP A 31 10.36 -2.93 10.33
C ASP A 31 9.77 -1.52 10.17
N ALA A 32 9.74 -0.75 11.25
CA ALA A 32 9.24 0.63 11.24
C ALA A 32 9.76 1.38 12.46
N ASP A 33 10.08 2.66 12.27
CA ASP A 33 10.38 3.59 13.35
C ASP A 33 9.49 4.84 13.20
N PRO A 34 8.40 4.94 13.98
CA PRO A 34 7.53 6.12 13.98
C PRO A 34 8.14 7.33 14.71
N ASP A 35 9.17 7.13 15.53
CA ASP A 35 9.83 8.19 16.30
C ASP A 35 11.16 8.64 15.67
N GLY A 36 11.61 7.95 14.62
CA GLY A 36 12.76 8.30 13.81
C GLY A 36 12.64 9.68 13.14
N SER A 37 13.78 10.21 12.69
CA SER A 37 13.86 11.52 12.02
C SER A 37 14.54 11.39 10.66
N PRO A 38 13.80 11.16 9.56
CA PRO A 38 12.33 11.08 9.48
C PRO A 38 11.76 9.74 9.97
N ALA A 39 10.47 9.71 10.29
CA ALA A 39 9.75 8.48 10.56
C ALA A 39 9.77 7.58 9.32
N TRP A 40 9.97 6.27 9.48
CA TRP A 40 10.15 5.35 8.37
C TRP A 40 9.45 4.00 8.57
N LEU A 41 9.21 3.33 7.45
CA LEU A 41 8.61 1.99 7.36
C LEU A 41 9.37 1.19 6.29
N ALA A 42 9.77 -0.03 6.62
CA ALA A 42 10.35 -0.99 5.70
C ALA A 42 9.39 -2.16 5.48
N THR A 43 9.15 -2.49 4.22
CA THR A 43 8.34 -3.64 3.80
C THR A 43 9.22 -4.69 3.13
N VAL A 44 8.68 -5.90 2.97
CA VAL A 44 9.33 -6.97 2.21
C VAL A 44 9.64 -6.47 0.81
N TYR A 45 10.89 -6.63 0.41
CA TYR A 45 11.28 -6.41 -0.98
C TYR A 45 10.62 -7.49 -1.86
N VAL A 46 9.78 -7.06 -2.78
CA VAL A 46 9.12 -7.92 -3.76
C VAL A 46 9.82 -7.72 -5.10
N SER A 47 10.46 -8.77 -5.60
CA SER A 47 11.04 -8.76 -6.94
C SER A 47 9.91 -8.87 -7.97
N GLY A 48 9.50 -7.75 -8.56
CA GLY A 48 8.44 -7.72 -9.57
C GLY A 48 8.27 -6.33 -10.19
N VAL A 49 7.72 -6.28 -11.40
CA VAL A 49 7.30 -5.01 -12.04
C VAL A 49 5.90 -4.66 -11.59
N SER A 50 5.53 -3.37 -11.64
CA SER A 50 4.14 -3.00 -11.39
C SER A 50 3.21 -3.48 -12.51
N LEU A 51 1.95 -3.75 -12.19
CA LEU A 51 0.92 -4.07 -13.17
C LEU A 51 0.78 -2.94 -14.20
N GLY A 52 0.86 -1.69 -13.76
CA GLY A 52 0.83 -0.53 -14.65
C GLY A 52 1.96 -0.56 -15.68
N GLU A 53 3.18 -0.88 -15.26
CA GLU A 53 4.34 -1.03 -16.14
C GLU A 53 4.19 -2.22 -17.10
N ALA A 54 3.71 -3.36 -16.61
CA ALA A 54 3.49 -4.54 -17.44
C ALA A 54 2.45 -4.28 -18.54
N VAL A 55 1.32 -3.64 -18.21
CA VAL A 55 0.28 -3.28 -19.19
C VAL A 55 0.80 -2.23 -20.17
N ALA A 56 1.57 -1.24 -19.71
CA ALA A 56 2.14 -0.22 -20.59
C ALA A 56 3.14 -0.81 -21.61
N ARG A 57 3.92 -1.82 -21.20
CA ARG A 57 4.92 -2.46 -22.08
C ARG A 57 4.36 -3.52 -23.01
N HIS A 58 3.36 -4.28 -22.55
CA HIS A 58 2.89 -5.49 -23.23
C HIS A 58 1.45 -5.39 -23.73
N GLY A 59 0.75 -4.30 -23.41
CA GLY A 59 -0.66 -4.12 -23.74
C GLY A 59 -1.61 -4.88 -22.83
N PRO A 60 -2.91 -4.91 -23.17
CA PRO A 60 -3.93 -5.60 -22.37
C PRO A 60 -3.70 -7.11 -22.36
N TRP A 61 -4.06 -7.76 -21.25
CA TRP A 61 -3.92 -9.20 -21.08
C TRP A 61 -5.16 -9.97 -21.54
N PRO A 62 -5.02 -11.26 -21.88
CA PRO A 62 -6.15 -12.16 -22.06
C PRO A 62 -7.04 -12.22 -20.81
N ALA A 63 -8.34 -12.42 -21.01
CA ALA A 63 -9.33 -12.39 -19.94
C ALA A 63 -9.01 -13.39 -18.81
N GLU A 64 -8.51 -14.58 -19.14
CA GLU A 64 -8.12 -15.60 -18.16
C GLU A 64 -7.02 -15.13 -17.19
N HIS A 65 -6.04 -14.35 -17.67
CA HIS A 65 -4.99 -13.80 -16.82
C HIS A 65 -5.52 -12.67 -15.94
N VAL A 66 -6.44 -11.86 -16.46
CA VAL A 66 -7.11 -10.81 -15.67
C VAL A 66 -7.96 -11.42 -14.56
N LEU A 67 -8.65 -12.54 -14.82
CA LEU A 67 -9.41 -13.27 -13.80
C LEU A 67 -8.50 -13.84 -12.71
N ALA A 68 -7.37 -14.46 -13.07
CA ALA A 68 -6.39 -14.96 -12.11
C ALA A 68 -5.80 -13.83 -11.25
N LEU A 69 -5.46 -12.69 -11.87
CA LEU A 69 -5.03 -11.49 -11.17
C LEU A 69 -6.12 -10.98 -10.21
N GLY A 70 -7.37 -10.93 -10.66
CA GLY A 70 -8.51 -10.49 -9.86
C GLY A 70 -8.73 -11.37 -8.63
N ALA A 71 -8.59 -12.69 -8.75
CA ALA A 71 -8.66 -13.62 -7.63
C ALA A 71 -7.55 -13.33 -6.60
N GLY A 72 -6.29 -13.22 -7.04
CA GLY A 72 -5.18 -12.90 -6.13
C GLY A 72 -5.31 -11.53 -5.46
N LEU A 73 -5.84 -10.51 -6.17
CA LEU A 73 -6.13 -9.20 -5.58
C LEU A 73 -7.28 -9.26 -4.57
N ALA A 74 -8.30 -10.07 -4.81
CA ALA A 74 -9.40 -10.25 -3.86
C ALA A 74 -8.89 -10.89 -2.56
N GLU A 75 -8.06 -11.93 -2.64
CA GLU A 75 -7.44 -12.56 -1.47
C GLU A 75 -6.53 -11.58 -0.71
N ALA A 76 -5.76 -10.76 -1.42
CA ALA A 76 -4.94 -9.71 -0.81
C ALA A 76 -5.79 -8.69 -0.03
N LEU A 77 -6.88 -8.22 -0.65
CA LEU A 77 -7.77 -7.24 -0.03
C LEU A 77 -8.53 -7.84 1.16
N GLU A 78 -8.93 -9.10 1.09
CA GLU A 78 -9.53 -9.80 2.23
C GLU A 78 -8.56 -9.86 3.42
N ALA A 79 -7.29 -10.22 3.19
CA ALA A 79 -6.27 -10.24 4.23
C ALA A 79 -6.02 -8.83 4.83
N ILE A 80 -5.96 -7.79 4.00
CA ILE A 80 -5.82 -6.39 4.43
C ILE A 80 -7.02 -5.98 5.30
N HIS A 81 -8.24 -6.26 4.84
CA HIS A 81 -9.46 -5.93 5.58
C HIS A 81 -9.60 -6.71 6.88
N ALA A 82 -9.18 -7.98 6.92
CA ALA A 82 -9.17 -8.80 8.14
C ALA A 82 -8.24 -8.22 9.23
N ALA A 83 -7.18 -7.50 8.83
CA ALA A 83 -6.31 -6.78 9.77
C ALA A 83 -6.90 -5.43 10.25
N GLY A 84 -8.07 -5.03 9.74
CA GLY A 84 -8.72 -3.75 10.04
C GLY A 84 -8.15 -2.57 9.26
N VAL A 85 -7.45 -2.83 8.16
CA VAL A 85 -6.86 -1.82 7.27
C VAL A 85 -7.70 -1.71 6.01
N VAL A 86 -7.79 -0.52 5.42
CA VAL A 86 -8.40 -0.30 4.09
C VAL A 86 -7.35 0.32 3.19
N HIS A 87 -7.13 -0.23 1.99
CA HIS A 87 -6.05 0.22 1.09
C HIS A 87 -6.19 1.68 0.63
N ARG A 88 -7.41 2.09 0.25
CA ARG A 88 -7.82 3.42 -0.23
C ARG A 88 -7.21 3.93 -1.54
N ASP A 89 -6.02 3.48 -1.92
CA ASP A 89 -5.35 3.86 -3.17
C ASP A 89 -4.99 2.64 -4.03
N LEU A 90 -5.92 1.72 -4.23
CA LEU A 90 -5.64 0.55 -5.06
C LEU A 90 -5.64 0.95 -6.54
N LYS A 91 -4.49 0.80 -7.20
CA LYS A 91 -4.26 1.15 -8.60
C LYS A 91 -3.17 0.27 -9.20
N PRO A 92 -3.02 0.17 -10.53
CA PRO A 92 -2.04 -0.72 -11.16
C PRO A 92 -0.58 -0.49 -10.74
N SER A 93 -0.18 0.73 -10.36
CA SER A 93 1.17 0.97 -9.84
C SER A 93 1.42 0.35 -8.47
N ASN A 94 0.36 0.10 -7.70
CA ASN A 94 0.41 -0.44 -6.33
C ASN A 94 0.17 -1.96 -6.31
N VAL A 95 0.26 -2.60 -7.47
CA VAL A 95 0.22 -4.05 -7.64
C VAL A 95 1.51 -4.48 -8.28
N LEU A 96 2.36 -5.20 -7.54
CA LEU A 96 3.58 -5.79 -8.08
C LEU A 96 3.30 -7.21 -8.57
N LEU A 97 3.85 -7.56 -9.72
CA LEU A 97 3.77 -8.88 -10.32
C LEU A 97 5.04 -9.66 -9.95
N ALA A 98 4.98 -10.43 -8.85
CA ALA A 98 6.08 -11.27 -8.41
C ALA A 98 6.03 -12.65 -9.10
N PRO A 99 7.15 -13.40 -9.14
CA PRO A 99 7.21 -14.73 -9.75
C PRO A 99 6.18 -15.73 -9.21
N ASP A 100 5.76 -15.55 -7.97
CA ASP A 100 4.82 -16.44 -7.28
C ASP A 100 3.41 -15.85 -7.14
N GLY A 101 3.14 -14.66 -7.70
CA GLY A 101 1.82 -14.05 -7.73
C GLY A 101 1.79 -12.54 -7.51
N PRO A 102 0.62 -11.90 -7.64
CA PRO A 102 0.48 -10.47 -7.40
C PRO A 102 0.70 -10.11 -5.93
N ARG A 103 1.27 -8.94 -5.68
CA ARG A 103 1.43 -8.34 -4.35
C ARG A 103 0.81 -6.95 -4.33
N VAL A 104 -0.06 -6.72 -3.37
CA VAL A 104 -0.57 -5.37 -3.09
C VAL A 104 0.41 -4.66 -2.17
N ILE A 105 0.82 -3.45 -2.57
CA ILE A 105 1.80 -2.61 -1.87
C ILE A 105 1.22 -1.22 -1.57
N ASP A 106 1.93 -0.41 -0.77
CA ASP A 106 1.60 1.00 -0.52
C ASP A 106 0.17 1.25 0.00
N PHE A 107 -0.39 0.28 0.73
CA PHE A 107 -1.73 0.37 1.27
C PHE A 107 -1.80 1.44 2.38
N GLY A 108 -2.59 2.50 2.15
CA GLY A 108 -3.15 3.43 3.16
C GLY A 108 -2.20 4.31 3.99
N ILE A 109 -0.97 3.87 4.28
CA ILE A 109 -0.02 4.55 5.18
C ILE A 109 0.40 5.91 4.57
N SER A 110 0.47 6.00 3.24
CA SER A 110 0.77 7.24 2.51
C SER A 110 -0.33 8.30 2.60
N THR A 111 -1.61 7.92 2.70
CA THR A 111 -2.68 8.94 2.81
C THR A 111 -2.68 9.67 4.15
N ALA A 112 -2.15 9.05 5.21
CA ALA A 112 -1.90 9.75 6.47
C ALA A 112 -0.80 10.82 6.34
N SER A 113 0.18 10.58 5.45
CA SER A 113 1.27 11.49 5.09
C SER A 113 0.80 12.61 4.14
N GLU A 114 0.12 12.27 3.05
CA GLU A 114 -0.36 13.23 2.04
C GLU A 114 -1.50 14.11 2.55
N ALA A 115 -2.43 13.60 3.37
CA ALA A 115 -3.46 14.45 3.98
C ALA A 115 -2.85 15.51 4.92
N SER A 116 -1.67 15.25 5.49
CA SER A 116 -0.92 16.25 6.26
C SER A 116 -0.22 17.26 5.33
N ALA A 117 0.36 16.79 4.22
CA ALA A 117 1.00 17.65 3.21
C ALA A 117 0.01 18.54 2.43
N LEU A 118 -1.21 18.07 2.15
CA LEU A 118 -2.27 18.89 1.53
C LEU A 118 -2.68 20.07 2.42
N THR A 119 -2.60 19.94 3.75
CA THR A 119 -2.82 21.07 4.67
C THR A 119 -1.63 22.02 4.79
N HIS A 120 -0.47 21.67 4.19
CA HIS A 120 0.72 22.51 4.13
C HIS A 120 0.69 23.47 2.93
N THR A 121 0.12 23.05 1.80
CA THR A 121 0.01 23.87 0.59
C THR A 121 -1.41 24.40 0.46
N GLY A 122 -1.67 25.56 1.06
CA GLY A 122 -3.00 26.17 1.04
C GLY A 122 -3.51 26.36 -0.40
N MET A 123 -4.56 25.63 -0.77
CA MET A 123 -5.44 26.02 -1.87
C MET A 123 -6.83 25.41 -1.68
N THR A 124 -7.81 26.31 -1.74
CA THR A 124 -9.26 26.10 -1.73
C THR A 124 -9.71 25.05 -2.73
N ILE A 125 -10.57 24.13 -2.28
CA ILE A 125 -11.43 23.32 -3.15
C ILE A 125 -12.47 24.27 -3.76
N GLY A 126 -12.48 24.36 -5.09
CA GLY A 126 -13.53 24.91 -5.93
C GLY A 126 -13.68 24.01 -7.15
#